data_AF-A0A075LYT1-F1
#
_entry.id   AF-A0A075LYT1-F1
#
_cell.length_a   1.000
_cell.length_b   1.000
_cell.length_c   1.000
_cell.angle_alpha   90.00
_cell.angle_beta   90.00
_cell.angle_gamma   90.00
#
_symmetry.space_group_name_H-M   'P 1'
#
loop_
_entity.id
_entity.type
_entity.pdbx_description
1 polymer ?
#
loop_
_entity_poly.entity_id
_entity_poly.type
_entity_poly.pdbx_seq_one_letter_code
_entity_poly.pdbx_strand_id
1 'polypeptide(L)'
;MIDWSGVIISIVNAIMRIILAAFTLWTRKAFHEKYPLLGKFYDYITVGFALYAISKLLFLPLNLDRAGIILLNKDTARLLNTLANAVVFMFTLIFLYAWVSLIRTLTKRYVLIPSIVEFPGTTKKDIPSGLYLCGCHETPNPEIYELLKGRAGVIISRRPPEVLREQLKLKKVPILWLTKVEGDNHVHPRRLEYLIQNLVDFMKKDNKPKFIVIDGLEYLIIENGFESIFKFLTLLKDYSVFDNTIILVPVNEKTLKSKEYSLLKREFPTLEEFLSSQKG
;
A
#
# COMPACT_ATOMS: atom_id res chain seq x y z
N MET A 1 27.81 25.66 47.74
CA MET A 1 28.34 24.28 47.60
C MET A 1 28.12 23.89 46.15
N ILE A 2 29.14 23.36 45.46
CA ILE A 2 29.04 22.99 44.04
C ILE A 2 28.12 21.77 43.91
N ASP A 3 27.15 21.83 43.00
CA ASP A 3 26.26 20.70 42.70
C ASP A 3 26.89 19.80 41.62
N TRP A 4 27.75 18.88 42.04
CA TRP A 4 28.37 17.90 41.15
C TRP A 4 27.36 16.94 40.51
N SER A 5 26.24 16.68 41.17
CA SER A 5 25.22 15.75 40.65
C SER A 5 24.52 16.33 39.41
N GLY A 6 24.11 17.61 39.47
CA GLY A 6 23.50 18.30 38.35
C GLY A 6 24.43 18.46 37.14
N VAL A 7 25.73 18.62 37.40
CA VAL A 7 26.78 18.71 36.38
C VAL A 7 26.92 17.39 35.63
N ILE A 8 27.09 16.30 36.36
CA ILE A 8 27.23 14.95 35.78
C ILE A 8 25.99 14.60 34.95
N ILE A 9 24.80 14.82 35.50
CA ILE A 9 23.53 14.55 34.80
C ILE A 9 23.44 15.37 33.50
N SER A 10 23.86 16.63 33.52
CA SER A 10 23.81 17.50 32.34
C SER A 10 24.77 17.04 31.23
N ILE A 11 25.99 16.66 31.61
CA ILE A 11 27.01 16.17 30.67
C ILE A 11 26.59 14.84 30.07
N VAL A 12 26.21 13.87 30.91
CA VAL A 12 25.72 12.56 30.46
C VAL A 12 24.51 12.73 29.54
N ASN A 13 23.60 13.64 29.90
CA ASN A 13 22.46 13.92 29.05
C ASN A 13 22.89 14.43 27.66
N ALA A 14 23.78 15.42 27.59
CA ALA A 14 24.27 15.96 26.31
C ALA A 14 24.94 14.87 25.45
N ILE A 15 25.84 14.07 26.04
CA ILE A 15 26.52 12.96 25.37
C ILE A 15 25.52 11.97 24.79
N MET A 16 24.51 11.56 25.56
CA MET A 16 23.51 10.60 25.10
C MET A 16 22.73 11.10 23.87
N ARG A 17 22.45 12.41 23.76
CA ARG A 17 21.71 12.96 22.60
C ARG A 17 22.61 13.05 21.37
N ILE A 18 23.90 13.33 21.54
CA ILE A 18 24.89 13.27 20.46
C ILE A 18 25.03 11.84 19.94
N ILE A 19 25.14 10.86 20.84
CA ILE A 19 25.20 9.44 20.46
C ILE A 19 23.94 9.03 19.70
N LEU A 20 22.75 9.43 20.18
CA LEU A 20 21.48 9.14 19.51
C LEU A 20 21.43 9.75 18.09
N ALA A 21 21.82 11.01 17.93
CA ALA A 21 21.86 11.66 16.63
C ALA A 21 22.88 10.99 15.69
N ALA A 22 24.07 10.67 16.18
CA ALA A 22 25.12 9.97 15.43
C ALA A 22 24.67 8.57 15.00
N PHE A 23 23.99 7.83 15.89
CA PHE A 23 23.44 6.51 15.59
C PHE A 23 22.40 6.57 14.46
N THR A 24 21.52 7.57 14.47
CA THR A 24 20.55 7.76 13.38
C THR A 24 21.22 8.12 12.05
N LEU A 25 22.29 8.92 12.06
CA LEU A 25 23.06 9.21 10.85
C LEU A 25 23.78 7.97 10.32
N TRP A 26 24.38 7.18 11.21
CA TRP A 26 25.11 5.96 10.87
C TRP A 26 24.20 4.90 10.24
N THR A 27 23.00 4.71 10.79
CA THR A 27 22.05 3.70 10.29
C THR A 27 21.17 4.18 9.13
N ARG A 28 21.28 5.46 8.72
CA ARG A 28 20.45 6.08 7.69
C ARG A 28 20.46 5.34 6.35
N LYS A 29 21.65 5.03 5.81
CA LYS A 29 21.76 4.41 4.48
C LYS A 29 21.06 3.04 4.45
N ALA A 30 21.38 2.18 5.41
CA ALA A 30 20.78 0.86 5.53
C ALA A 30 19.25 0.92 5.74
N PHE A 31 18.77 1.92 6.47
CA PHE A 31 17.33 2.12 6.66
C PHE A 31 16.62 2.51 5.35
N HIS A 32 17.19 3.46 4.58
CA HIS A 32 16.63 3.87 3.29
C HIS A 32 16.60 2.73 2.27
N GLU A 33 17.63 1.88 2.25
CA GLU A 33 17.69 0.70 1.40
C GLU A 33 16.60 -0.32 1.76
N LYS A 34 16.37 -0.54 3.07
CA LYS A 34 15.42 -1.56 3.54
C LYS A 34 13.96 -1.08 3.57
N TYR A 35 13.73 0.20 3.84
CA TYR A 35 12.40 0.78 4.04
C TYR A 35 12.24 2.11 3.28
N PRO A 36 12.27 2.11 1.93
CA PRO A 36 12.28 3.32 1.12
C PRO A 36 11.07 4.23 1.37
N LEU A 37 9.90 3.64 1.64
CA LEU A 37 8.66 4.38 1.92
C LEU A 37 8.70 5.16 3.25
N LEU A 38 9.48 4.68 4.21
CA LEU A 38 9.69 5.33 5.50
C LEU A 38 10.88 6.28 5.52
N GLY A 39 11.58 6.45 4.39
CA GLY A 39 12.79 7.26 4.29
C GLY A 39 12.58 8.71 4.73
N LYS A 40 11.46 9.33 4.34
CA LYS A 40 11.12 10.70 4.78
C LYS A 40 10.97 10.81 6.29
N PHE A 41 10.22 9.89 6.90
CA PHE A 41 10.06 9.84 8.36
C PHE A 41 11.42 9.75 9.06
N TYR A 42 12.28 8.86 8.58
CA TYR A 42 13.59 8.64 9.14
C TYR A 42 14.48 9.88 9.05
N ASP A 43 14.44 10.60 7.92
CA ASP A 43 15.17 11.85 7.73
C ASP A 43 14.71 12.94 8.71
N TYR A 44 13.39 13.10 8.92
CA TYR A 44 12.88 14.07 9.90
C TYR A 44 13.26 13.71 11.34
N ILE A 45 13.22 12.44 11.73
CA ILE A 45 13.70 12.01 13.05
C ILE A 45 15.19 12.33 13.22
N THR A 46 16.00 12.06 12.20
CA THR A 46 17.45 12.31 12.22
C THR A 46 17.74 13.80 12.45
N VAL A 47 17.07 14.68 11.71
CA VAL A 47 17.18 16.14 11.89
C VAL A 47 16.68 16.56 13.27
N GLY A 48 15.56 15.99 13.73
CA GLY A 48 15.01 16.25 15.06
C GLY A 48 16.01 15.93 16.18
N PHE A 49 16.62 14.73 16.17
CA PHE A 49 17.60 14.37 17.18
C PHE A 49 18.87 15.21 17.13
N ALA A 50 19.31 15.64 15.94
CA ALA A 50 20.41 16.59 15.82
C ALA A 50 20.08 17.94 16.49
N LEU A 51 18.90 18.51 16.23
CA LEU A 51 18.44 19.73 16.89
C LEU A 51 18.32 19.56 18.40
N TYR A 52 17.79 18.43 18.85
CA TYR A 52 17.68 18.15 20.28
C TYR A 52 19.07 18.04 20.94
N ALA A 53 20.06 17.43 20.28
CA ALA A 53 21.44 17.41 20.75
C ALA A 53 22.03 18.83 20.85
N ILE A 54 21.84 19.67 19.82
CA ILE A 54 22.27 21.08 19.82
C ILE A 54 21.64 21.84 20.98
N SER A 55 20.33 21.64 21.26
CA SER A 55 19.67 22.29 22.39
C SER A 55 20.34 21.96 23.73
N LYS A 56 20.78 20.71 23.93
CA LYS A 56 21.46 20.30 25.17
C LYS A 56 22.84 20.90 25.31
N LEU A 57 23.55 21.12 24.20
CA LEU A 57 24.81 21.88 24.21
C LEU A 57 24.57 23.35 24.61
N LEU A 58 23.47 23.96 24.15
CA LEU A 58 23.10 25.33 24.56
C LEU A 58 22.67 25.42 26.04
N PHE A 59 22.01 24.38 26.57
CA PHE A 59 21.66 24.31 27.99
C PHE A 59 22.84 24.00 28.91
N LEU A 60 23.92 23.40 28.40
CA LEU A 60 25.02 22.94 29.23
C LEU A 60 25.68 24.08 30.04
N PRO A 61 26.07 25.24 29.46
CA PRO A 61 26.58 26.36 30.24
C PRO A 61 25.60 26.86 31.30
N LEU A 62 24.29 26.90 31.00
CA LEU A 62 23.26 27.33 31.96
C LEU A 62 23.17 26.39 33.17
N ASN A 63 23.38 25.09 32.95
CA ASN A 63 23.37 24.10 34.03
C ASN A 63 24.66 24.17 34.86
N LEU A 64 25.81 24.44 34.22
CA LEU A 64 27.09 24.64 34.91
C LEU A 64 27.08 25.91 35.78
N ASP A 65 26.43 26.98 35.32
CA ASP A 65 26.21 28.22 36.07
C ASP A 65 25.34 27.98 37.30
N ARG A 66 24.21 27.27 37.15
CA ARG A 66 23.36 26.86 38.28
C ARG A 66 24.06 25.97 39.30
N ALA A 67 25.00 25.13 38.84
CA ALA A 67 25.78 24.26 39.71
C ALA A 67 26.93 24.99 40.44
N GLY A 68 27.19 26.26 40.11
CA GLY A 68 28.27 27.07 40.68
C GLY A 68 29.65 26.75 40.12
N ILE A 69 29.75 26.14 38.92
CA ILE A 69 31.03 25.87 38.24
C ILE A 69 31.51 27.07 37.44
N ILE A 70 30.60 27.73 36.72
CA ILE A 70 30.89 28.93 35.94
C ILE A 70 30.04 30.10 36.44
N LEU A 71 30.41 31.31 36.03
CA LEU A 71 29.64 32.53 36.30
C LEU A 71 29.23 33.14 34.97
N LEU A 72 27.95 33.05 34.64
CA LEU A 72 27.38 33.69 33.46
C LEU A 72 26.81 35.06 33.81
N ASN A 73 26.99 36.02 32.91
CA ASN A 73 26.25 37.27 32.95
C ASN A 73 24.75 36.97 32.76
N LYS A 74 23.87 37.72 33.45
CA LYS A 74 22.41 37.60 33.32
C LYS A 74 21.95 37.71 31.88
N ASP A 75 22.54 38.59 31.08
CA ASP A 75 22.14 38.77 29.68
C ASP A 75 22.55 37.60 28.79
N THR A 76 23.76 37.04 28.99
CA THR A 76 24.21 35.85 28.26
C THR A 76 23.40 34.62 28.64
N ALA A 77 23.05 34.47 29.93
CA ALA A 77 22.19 33.39 30.41
C ALA A 77 20.78 33.47 29.81
N ARG A 78 20.17 34.66 29.74
CA ARG A 78 18.86 34.86 29.09
C ARG A 78 18.90 34.54 27.60
N LEU A 79 19.93 34.99 26.90
CA LEU A 79 20.10 34.73 25.46
C LEU A 79 20.26 33.23 25.18
N LEU A 80 21.14 32.54 25.90
CA LEU A 80 21.32 31.09 25.79
C LEU A 80 20.02 30.34 26.08
N ASN A 81 19.28 30.73 27.11
CA ASN A 81 18.02 30.07 27.46
C ASN A 81 16.96 30.28 26.36
N THR A 82 16.89 31.48 25.78
CA THR A 82 15.97 31.79 24.69
C THR A 82 16.30 30.98 23.43
N LEU A 83 17.57 30.94 23.05
CA LEU A 83 18.03 30.15 21.90
C LEU A 83 17.81 28.65 22.11
N ALA A 84 18.14 28.13 23.29
CA ALA A 84 17.95 26.73 23.61
C ALA A 84 16.47 26.32 23.54
N ASN A 85 15.56 27.14 24.10
CA ASN A 85 14.12 26.90 24.00
C ASN A 85 13.60 27.01 22.56
N ALA A 86 14.11 27.95 21.75
CA ALA A 86 13.76 28.05 20.34
C ALA A 86 14.17 26.78 19.56
N VAL A 87 15.37 26.25 19.81
CA VAL A 87 15.83 25.00 19.19
C VAL A 87 14.98 23.80 19.65
N VAL A 88 14.59 23.73 20.93
CA VAL A 88 13.65 22.71 21.43
C VAL A 88 12.30 22.81 20.72
N PHE A 89 11.77 24.02 20.54
CA PHE A 89 10.51 24.23 19.82
C PHE A 89 10.58 23.73 18.36
N MET A 90 11.68 24.05 17.66
CA MET A 90 11.92 23.54 16.31
C MET A 90 12.02 22.01 16.26
N PHE A 91 12.72 21.41 17.23
CA PHE A 91 12.75 19.95 17.41
C PHE A 91 11.33 19.39 17.57
N THR A 92 10.51 19.96 18.46
CA THR A 92 9.15 19.48 18.72
C THR A 92 8.28 19.52 17.46
N LEU A 93 8.37 20.60 16.66
CA LEU A 93 7.65 20.71 15.40
C LEU A 93 8.08 19.64 14.38
N ILE A 94 9.39 19.45 14.21
CA ILE A 94 9.93 18.44 13.29
C ILE A 94 9.58 17.03 13.76
N PHE A 95 9.65 16.77 15.07
CA PHE A 95 9.29 15.49 15.65
C PHE A 95 7.81 15.18 15.45
N LEU A 96 6.92 16.15 15.67
CA LEU A 96 5.50 16.01 15.40
C LEU A 96 5.24 15.73 13.92
N TYR A 97 5.91 16.46 13.03
CA TYR A 97 5.82 16.23 11.58
C TYR A 97 6.32 14.83 11.20
N ALA A 98 7.42 14.36 11.80
CA ALA A 98 7.92 13.01 11.60
C ALA A 98 6.86 11.97 11.99
N TRP A 99 6.25 12.10 13.16
CA TRP A 99 5.15 11.22 13.59
C TRP A 99 3.96 11.24 12.63
N VAL A 100 3.54 12.43 12.18
CA VAL A 100 2.47 12.56 11.18
C VAL A 100 2.88 11.88 9.87
N SER A 101 4.13 12.03 9.43
CA SER A 101 4.65 11.35 8.24
C SER A 101 4.64 9.84 8.40
N LEU A 102 5.04 9.31 9.57
CA LEU A 102 5.02 7.88 9.86
C LEU A 102 3.59 7.34 9.79
N ILE A 103 2.67 7.97 10.52
CA ILE A 103 1.26 7.57 10.57
C ILE A 103 0.69 7.63 9.16
N ARG A 104 0.84 8.74 8.42
CA ARG A 104 0.35 8.84 7.06
C ARG A 104 0.93 7.78 6.12
N THR A 105 2.19 7.40 6.28
CA THR A 105 2.77 6.33 5.46
C THR A 105 2.23 4.95 5.84
N LEU A 106 2.07 4.67 7.14
CA LEU A 106 1.55 3.38 7.62
C LEU A 106 0.03 3.23 7.44
N THR A 107 -0.72 4.33 7.54
CA THR A 107 -2.19 4.36 7.46
C THR A 107 -2.71 4.74 6.09
N LYS A 108 -1.84 5.14 5.15
CA LYS A 108 -2.20 5.13 3.73
C LYS A 108 -2.56 3.70 3.40
N ARG A 109 -3.86 3.39 3.44
CA ARG A 109 -4.41 2.22 2.76
C ARG A 109 -3.88 2.34 1.35
N TYR A 110 -3.03 1.41 0.93
CA TYR A 110 -2.64 1.31 -0.46
C TYR A 110 -3.96 1.17 -1.22
N VAL A 111 -4.40 2.25 -1.85
CA VAL A 111 -5.42 2.16 -2.87
C VAL A 111 -4.71 1.45 -4.01
N LEU A 112 -4.75 0.12 -3.94
CA LEU A 112 -4.03 -0.78 -4.84
C LEU A 112 -4.44 -0.55 -6.30
N ILE A 113 -5.58 0.10 -6.51
CA ILE A 113 -6.15 0.40 -7.82
C ILE A 113 -6.25 1.93 -7.96
N PRO A 114 -5.13 2.63 -8.24
CA PRO A 114 -5.15 4.06 -8.49
C PRO A 114 -5.93 4.35 -9.79
N SER A 115 -6.75 5.42 -9.72
CA SER A 115 -7.43 6.13 -10.82
C SER A 115 -7.54 5.40 -12.16
N ILE A 116 -8.71 4.75 -12.33
CA ILE A 116 -9.42 4.36 -13.55
C ILE A 116 -8.69 4.74 -14.85
N VAL A 117 -8.02 3.76 -15.42
CA VAL A 117 -7.59 3.84 -16.81
C VAL A 117 -8.64 3.09 -17.60
N GLU A 118 -9.45 3.86 -18.32
CA GLU A 118 -10.42 3.33 -19.25
C GLU A 118 -9.69 2.69 -20.43
N PHE A 119 -10.16 1.52 -20.86
CA PHE A 119 -9.70 0.99 -22.13
C PHE A 119 -10.24 1.88 -23.26
N PRO A 120 -9.40 2.28 -24.22
CA PRO A 120 -9.79 3.23 -25.26
C PRO A 120 -10.93 2.66 -26.14
N GLY A 121 -12.00 3.44 -26.30
CA GLY A 121 -13.16 3.12 -27.13
C GLY A 121 -14.49 3.30 -26.38
N THR A 122 -15.59 3.22 -27.13
CA THR A 122 -16.96 3.21 -26.57
C THR A 122 -17.43 1.77 -26.41
N THR A 123 -18.13 1.47 -25.32
CA THR A 123 -18.70 0.15 -25.09
C THR A 123 -19.71 -0.17 -26.20
N LYS A 124 -19.44 -1.22 -26.99
CA LYS A 124 -20.29 -1.61 -28.14
C LYS A 124 -21.33 -2.70 -27.82
N LYS A 125 -21.14 -3.42 -26.71
CA LYS A 125 -21.94 -4.62 -26.36
C LYS A 125 -22.38 -4.48 -24.91
N ASP A 126 -23.70 -4.49 -24.69
CA ASP A 126 -24.28 -4.42 -23.35
C ASP A 126 -24.35 -5.83 -22.77
N ILE A 127 -23.31 -6.19 -22.01
CA ILE A 127 -23.34 -7.40 -21.20
C ILE A 127 -23.80 -7.01 -19.80
N PRO A 128 -24.78 -7.74 -19.22
CA PRO A 128 -25.20 -7.55 -17.84
C PRO A 128 -24.02 -7.61 -16.88
N SER A 129 -24.15 -6.90 -15.78
CA SER A 129 -23.16 -6.99 -14.72
C SER A 129 -23.26 -8.32 -14.00
N GLY A 130 -22.11 -8.85 -13.57
CA GLY A 130 -22.05 -10.20 -13.04
C GLY A 130 -20.65 -10.78 -13.10
N LEU A 131 -20.56 -12.08 -12.82
CA LEU A 131 -19.33 -12.86 -12.90
C LEU A 131 -19.50 -13.90 -14.00
N TYR A 132 -18.52 -13.95 -14.90
CA TYR A 132 -18.49 -14.86 -16.04
C TYR A 132 -17.22 -15.71 -16.01
N LEU A 133 -17.39 -16.99 -16.28
CA LEU A 133 -16.26 -17.89 -16.54
C LEU A 133 -15.84 -17.74 -18.01
N CYS A 134 -14.55 -17.87 -18.30
CA CYS A 134 -14.09 -18.02 -19.68
C CYS A 134 -13.03 -19.11 -19.79
N GLY A 135 -12.97 -19.75 -20.95
CA GLY A 135 -11.95 -20.75 -21.23
C GLY A 135 -10.55 -20.15 -21.27
N CYS A 136 -9.55 -20.86 -20.73
CA CYS A 136 -8.14 -20.54 -20.95
C CYS A 136 -7.73 -20.92 -22.38
N HIS A 137 -7.90 -20.01 -23.33
CA HIS A 137 -7.43 -20.18 -24.71
C HIS A 137 -6.00 -19.64 -24.88
N GLU A 138 -5.19 -20.28 -25.72
CA GLU A 138 -3.82 -19.83 -26.05
C GLU A 138 -3.82 -18.45 -26.73
N THR A 139 -4.93 -18.09 -27.40
CA THR A 139 -5.14 -16.75 -27.95
C THR A 139 -6.30 -16.06 -27.22
N PRO A 140 -6.13 -14.82 -26.76
CA PRO A 140 -7.20 -14.09 -26.09
C PRO A 140 -8.33 -13.81 -27.08
N ASN A 141 -9.55 -14.24 -26.75
CA ASN A 141 -10.73 -14.06 -27.59
C ASN A 141 -10.91 -12.56 -27.93
N PRO A 142 -10.94 -12.18 -29.22
CA PRO A 142 -11.13 -10.78 -29.64
C PRO A 142 -12.37 -10.13 -29.01
N GLU A 143 -13.41 -10.91 -28.74
CA GLU A 143 -14.64 -10.42 -28.11
C GLU A 143 -14.40 -9.90 -26.69
N ILE A 144 -13.45 -10.46 -25.94
CA ILE A 144 -13.07 -9.96 -24.60
C ILE A 144 -12.53 -8.54 -24.71
N TYR A 145 -11.69 -8.24 -25.71
CA TYR A 145 -11.15 -6.89 -25.90
C TYR A 145 -12.23 -5.84 -26.20
N GLU A 146 -13.30 -6.22 -26.91
CA GLU A 146 -14.43 -5.32 -27.13
C GLU A 146 -15.20 -5.02 -25.84
N LEU A 147 -15.25 -5.96 -24.89
CA LEU A 147 -15.90 -5.76 -23.58
C LEU A 147 -15.09 -4.86 -22.63
N LEU A 148 -13.78 -4.82 -22.81
CA LEU A 148 -12.89 -3.96 -22.05
C LEU A 148 -13.16 -2.47 -22.35
N LYS A 149 -13.49 -2.13 -23.61
CA LYS A 149 -13.62 -0.74 -24.08
C LYS A 149 -14.63 0.08 -23.27
N GLY A 150 -14.22 1.28 -22.86
CA GLY A 150 -15.05 2.21 -22.08
C GLY A 150 -15.22 1.83 -20.61
N ARG A 151 -14.60 0.74 -20.15
CA ARG A 151 -14.64 0.30 -18.75
C ARG A 151 -13.31 0.56 -18.05
N ALA A 152 -13.36 0.81 -16.75
CA ALA A 152 -12.16 0.83 -15.92
C ALA A 152 -11.74 -0.60 -15.58
N GLY A 153 -10.50 -0.99 -15.87
CA GLY A 153 -10.01 -2.34 -15.64
C GLY A 153 -9.16 -2.51 -14.38
N VAL A 154 -9.22 -3.67 -13.74
CA VAL A 154 -8.15 -4.21 -12.89
C VAL A 154 -7.92 -5.68 -13.23
N ILE A 155 -6.66 -6.11 -13.23
CA ILE A 155 -6.28 -7.51 -13.43
C ILE A 155 -5.64 -8.03 -12.16
N ILE A 156 -6.08 -9.17 -11.68
CA ILE A 156 -5.48 -9.92 -10.59
C ILE A 156 -4.87 -11.16 -11.23
N SER A 157 -3.57 -11.39 -11.03
CA SER A 157 -2.90 -12.54 -11.64
C SER A 157 -1.78 -13.09 -10.78
N ARG A 158 -1.49 -14.39 -10.89
CA ARG A 158 -0.27 -15.00 -10.36
C ARG A 158 0.97 -14.68 -11.23
N ARG A 159 0.78 -14.28 -12.48
CA ARG A 159 1.88 -13.87 -13.36
C ARG A 159 2.41 -12.49 -12.92
N PRO A 160 3.74 -12.28 -12.95
CA PRO A 160 4.33 -10.98 -12.63
C PRO A 160 3.75 -9.86 -13.51
N PRO A 161 3.50 -8.65 -12.97
CA PRO A 161 2.93 -7.54 -13.72
C PRO A 161 3.75 -7.16 -14.97
N GLU A 162 5.07 -7.28 -14.92
CA GLU A 162 5.99 -6.93 -16.01
C GLU A 162 5.71 -7.80 -17.25
N VAL A 163 5.58 -9.12 -17.03
CA VAL A 163 5.28 -10.11 -18.07
C VAL A 163 3.90 -9.85 -18.68
N LEU A 164 2.91 -9.57 -17.83
CA LEU A 164 1.55 -9.30 -18.28
C LEU A 164 1.43 -8.02 -19.10
N ARG A 165 2.14 -6.96 -18.72
CA ARG A 165 2.15 -5.69 -19.46
C ARG A 165 2.72 -5.86 -20.86
N GLU A 166 3.77 -6.65 -21.00
CA GLU A 166 4.38 -6.96 -22.29
C GLU A 166 3.43 -7.78 -23.18
N GLN A 167 2.83 -8.83 -22.64
CA GLN A 167 1.93 -9.72 -23.37
C GLN A 167 0.63 -9.03 -23.82
N LEU A 168 -0.02 -8.29 -22.92
CA LEU A 168 -1.33 -7.68 -23.19
C LEU A 168 -1.21 -6.27 -23.79
N LYS A 169 0.01 -5.73 -23.92
CA LYS A 169 0.29 -4.34 -24.35
C LYS A 169 -0.49 -3.29 -23.54
N LEU A 170 -0.83 -3.61 -22.29
CA LEU A 170 -1.60 -2.75 -21.38
C LEU A 170 -0.65 -1.82 -20.63
N LYS A 171 -0.54 -0.57 -21.08
CA LYS A 171 0.39 0.39 -20.47
C LYS A 171 -0.08 0.96 -19.13
N LYS A 172 -1.39 0.93 -18.86
CA LYS A 172 -1.99 1.78 -17.82
C LYS A 172 -3.00 1.05 -16.91
N VAL A 173 -3.38 -0.19 -17.21
CA VAL A 173 -4.33 -0.95 -16.38
C VAL A 173 -3.63 -1.41 -15.09
N PRO A 174 -4.21 -1.16 -13.89
CA PRO A 174 -3.69 -1.70 -12.64
C PRO A 174 -3.66 -3.24 -12.64
N ILE A 175 -2.53 -3.81 -12.20
CA ILE A 175 -2.34 -5.26 -12.07
C ILE A 175 -1.97 -5.56 -10.62
N LEU A 176 -2.77 -6.39 -9.95
CA LEU A 176 -2.51 -6.92 -8.63
C LEU A 176 -1.84 -8.29 -8.75
N TRP A 177 -0.64 -8.41 -8.20
CA TRP A 177 0.12 -9.65 -8.26
C TRP A 177 -0.21 -10.54 -7.06
N LEU A 178 -0.78 -11.71 -7.32
CA LEU A 178 -1.03 -12.74 -6.31
C LEU A 178 0.29 -13.37 -5.90
N THR A 179 0.84 -12.98 -4.75
CA THR A 179 2.14 -13.48 -4.29
C THR A 179 2.30 -13.42 -2.78
N LYS A 180 3.13 -14.32 -2.24
CA LYS A 180 3.49 -14.36 -0.80
C LYS A 180 4.57 -13.33 -0.44
N VAL A 181 5.23 -12.76 -1.45
CA VAL A 181 6.28 -11.75 -1.27
C VAL A 181 5.62 -10.40 -1.02
N GLU A 182 6.03 -9.69 0.02
CA GLU A 182 5.53 -8.33 0.25
C GLU A 182 6.04 -7.36 -0.81
N GLY A 183 5.21 -6.41 -1.20
CA GLY A 183 5.54 -5.41 -2.22
C GLY A 183 4.32 -4.60 -2.62
N ASP A 184 4.57 -3.54 -3.39
CA ASP A 184 3.51 -2.67 -3.90
C ASP A 184 2.69 -3.41 -4.95
N ASN A 185 1.36 -3.24 -4.92
CA ASN A 185 0.42 -3.96 -5.79
C ASN A 185 0.47 -5.49 -5.65
N HIS A 186 1.02 -6.01 -4.55
CA HIS A 186 0.98 -7.44 -4.23
C HIS A 186 -0.21 -7.75 -3.34
N VAL A 187 -0.80 -8.93 -3.54
CA VAL A 187 -1.85 -9.46 -2.69
C VAL A 187 -1.48 -10.87 -2.27
N HIS A 188 -1.41 -11.09 -0.95
CA HIS A 188 -1.19 -12.43 -0.42
C HIS A 188 -2.42 -13.30 -0.74
N PRO A 189 -2.24 -14.49 -1.35
CA PRO A 189 -3.36 -15.31 -1.85
C PRO A 189 -4.34 -15.77 -0.74
N ARG A 190 -3.88 -15.82 0.51
CA ARG A 190 -4.72 -16.15 1.69
C ARG A 190 -5.48 -14.98 2.31
N ARG A 191 -5.25 -13.74 1.87
CA ARG A 191 -5.93 -12.55 2.41
C ARG A 191 -7.16 -12.22 1.57
N LEU A 192 -8.11 -13.16 1.48
CA LEU A 192 -9.29 -13.04 0.63
C LEU A 192 -10.18 -11.85 1.02
N GLU A 193 -10.35 -11.58 2.31
CA GLU A 193 -11.15 -10.45 2.81
C GLU A 193 -10.54 -9.12 2.38
N TYR A 194 -9.21 -9.03 2.42
CA TYR A 194 -8.49 -7.84 1.94
C TYR A 194 -8.69 -7.67 0.44
N LEU A 195 -8.63 -8.76 -0.35
CA LEU A 195 -8.90 -8.70 -1.78
C LEU A 195 -10.35 -8.28 -2.07
N ILE A 196 -11.34 -8.85 -1.38
CA ILE A 196 -12.75 -8.45 -1.50
C ILE A 196 -12.92 -6.96 -1.25
N GLN A 197 -12.40 -6.44 -0.13
CA GLN A 197 -12.52 -5.02 0.21
C GLN A 197 -11.95 -4.13 -0.91
N ASN A 198 -10.75 -4.44 -1.41
CA ASN A 198 -10.14 -3.66 -2.48
C ASN A 198 -10.93 -3.72 -3.80
N LEU A 199 -11.47 -4.88 -4.17
CA LEU A 199 -12.27 -5.01 -5.39
C LEU A 199 -13.61 -4.31 -5.27
N VAL A 200 -14.29 -4.41 -4.13
CA VAL A 200 -15.56 -3.72 -3.87
C VAL A 200 -15.37 -2.20 -3.80
N ASP A 201 -14.30 -1.73 -3.16
CA ASP A 201 -13.95 -0.29 -3.15
C ASP A 201 -13.67 0.21 -4.58
N PHE A 202 -13.07 -0.61 -5.44
CA PHE A 202 -12.88 -0.30 -6.85
C PHE A 202 -14.19 -0.29 -7.64
N MET A 203 -15.08 -1.26 -7.41
CA MET A 203 -16.41 -1.35 -8.03
C MET A 203 -17.20 -0.05 -7.82
N LYS A 204 -17.25 0.42 -6.57
CA LYS A 204 -18.03 1.60 -6.15
C LYS A 204 -17.44 2.94 -6.58
N LYS A 205 -16.23 2.95 -7.11
CA LYS A 205 -15.50 4.19 -7.37
C LYS A 205 -16.04 4.92 -8.60
N ASP A 206 -16.33 6.21 -8.46
CA ASP A 206 -16.67 7.14 -9.55
C ASP A 206 -17.90 6.74 -10.40
N ASN A 207 -18.75 5.80 -9.96
CA ASN A 207 -19.98 5.34 -10.63
C ASN A 207 -19.84 4.99 -12.13
N LYS A 208 -18.64 4.56 -12.54
CA LYS A 208 -18.35 4.17 -13.93
C LYS A 208 -18.38 2.65 -14.09
N PRO A 209 -18.76 2.11 -15.26
CA PRO A 209 -18.68 0.68 -15.52
C PRO A 209 -17.27 0.13 -15.30
N LYS A 210 -17.16 -0.98 -14.59
CA LYS A 210 -15.87 -1.63 -14.29
C LYS A 210 -15.72 -2.96 -14.98
N PHE A 211 -14.47 -3.38 -15.05
CA PHE A 211 -14.04 -4.70 -15.50
C PHE A 211 -12.96 -5.24 -14.58
N ILE A 212 -13.12 -6.49 -14.13
CA ILE A 212 -12.18 -7.17 -13.24
C ILE A 212 -11.80 -8.51 -13.87
N VAL A 213 -10.50 -8.82 -13.93
CA VAL A 213 -10.03 -10.17 -14.32
C VAL A 213 -9.41 -10.84 -13.11
N ILE A 214 -9.85 -12.06 -12.78
CA ILE A 214 -9.24 -12.88 -11.72
C ILE A 214 -8.55 -14.08 -12.37
N ASP A 215 -7.30 -13.88 -12.77
CA ASP A 215 -6.41 -14.90 -13.34
C ASP A 215 -5.62 -15.62 -12.23
N GLY A 216 -5.59 -16.95 -12.25
CA GLY A 216 -4.99 -17.77 -11.18
C GLY A 216 -5.99 -18.27 -10.12
N LEU A 217 -7.22 -18.57 -10.54
CA LEU A 217 -8.24 -19.21 -9.71
C LEU A 217 -7.71 -20.51 -9.09
N GLU A 218 -6.99 -21.31 -9.86
CA GLU A 218 -6.41 -22.59 -9.43
C GLU A 218 -5.45 -22.37 -8.26
N TYR A 219 -4.62 -21.32 -8.33
CA TYR A 219 -3.70 -20.97 -7.27
C TYR A 219 -4.44 -20.53 -5.99
N LEU A 220 -5.49 -19.73 -6.14
CA LEU A 220 -6.34 -19.33 -5.02
C LEU A 220 -7.02 -20.54 -4.35
N ILE A 221 -7.48 -21.52 -5.14
CA ILE A 221 -8.08 -22.77 -4.64
C ILE A 221 -7.05 -23.60 -3.89
N ILE A 222 -5.83 -23.74 -4.42
CA ILE A 222 -4.74 -24.47 -3.74
C ILE A 222 -4.41 -23.84 -2.39
N GLU A 223 -4.39 -22.50 -2.29
CA GLU A 223 -4.00 -21.80 -1.07
C GLU A 223 -5.10 -21.72 -0.01
N ASN A 224 -6.39 -21.78 -0.39
CA ASN A 224 -7.53 -21.50 0.50
C ASN A 224 -8.62 -22.60 0.55
N GLY A 225 -8.57 -23.58 -0.36
CA GLY A 225 -9.62 -24.57 -0.57
C GLY A 225 -10.76 -24.07 -1.47
N PHE A 226 -11.40 -25.00 -2.18
CA PHE A 226 -12.45 -24.70 -3.16
C PHE A 226 -13.65 -23.97 -2.54
N GLU A 227 -14.15 -24.42 -1.37
CA GLU A 227 -15.34 -23.83 -0.75
C GLU A 227 -15.15 -22.35 -0.40
N SER A 228 -13.98 -21.98 0.12
CA SER A 228 -13.61 -20.60 0.44
C SER A 228 -13.61 -19.73 -0.82
N ILE A 229 -13.04 -20.23 -1.91
CA ILE A 229 -12.98 -19.52 -3.18
C ILE A 229 -14.35 -19.43 -3.85
N PHE A 230 -15.16 -20.48 -3.77
CA PHE A 230 -16.53 -20.45 -4.27
C PHE A 230 -17.34 -19.35 -3.59
N LYS A 231 -17.31 -19.28 -2.25
CA LYS A 231 -17.96 -18.20 -1.47
C LYS A 231 -17.41 -16.81 -1.83
N PHE A 232 -16.09 -16.69 -2.01
CA PHE A 232 -15.44 -15.46 -2.45
C PHE A 232 -15.96 -14.99 -3.82
N LEU A 233 -16.05 -15.88 -4.81
CA LEU A 233 -16.56 -15.56 -6.14
C LEU A 233 -18.05 -15.22 -6.11
N THR A 234 -18.86 -15.96 -5.36
CA THR A 234 -20.30 -15.67 -5.19
C THR A 234 -20.51 -14.28 -4.59
N LEU A 235 -19.76 -13.94 -3.54
CA LEU A 235 -19.84 -12.61 -2.93
C LEU A 235 -19.45 -11.50 -3.92
N LEU A 236 -18.39 -11.70 -4.71
CA LEU A 236 -17.99 -10.73 -5.73
C LEU A 236 -19.02 -10.59 -6.85
N LYS A 237 -19.67 -11.70 -7.27
CA LYS A 237 -20.79 -11.67 -8.22
C LYS A 237 -21.93 -10.81 -7.66
N ASP A 238 -22.29 -11.00 -6.39
CA ASP A 238 -23.38 -10.26 -5.76
C ASP A 238 -23.08 -8.76 -5.73
N TYR A 239 -21.85 -8.36 -5.39
CA TYR A 239 -21.44 -6.94 -5.47
C TYR A 239 -21.43 -6.41 -6.91
N SER A 240 -20.97 -7.20 -7.88
CA SER A 240 -20.79 -6.71 -9.24
C SER A 240 -22.10 -6.35 -9.93
N VAL A 241 -23.19 -7.04 -9.59
CA VAL A 241 -24.56 -6.74 -10.07
C VAL A 241 -25.02 -5.34 -9.66
N PHE A 242 -24.68 -4.88 -8.45
CA PHE A 242 -25.09 -3.56 -7.97
C PHE A 242 -24.24 -2.41 -8.55
N ASP A 243 -22.96 -2.67 -8.84
CA ASP A 243 -21.97 -1.63 -9.16
C ASP A 243 -21.57 -1.60 -10.67
N ASN A 244 -22.47 -2.03 -11.56
CA ASN A 244 -22.25 -2.10 -13.02
C ASN A 244 -20.89 -2.71 -13.45
N THR A 245 -20.51 -3.81 -12.81
CA THR A 245 -19.19 -4.42 -12.96
C THR A 245 -19.27 -5.78 -13.64
N ILE A 246 -18.39 -6.01 -14.61
CA ILE A 246 -18.17 -7.34 -15.20
C ILE A 246 -16.91 -7.94 -14.58
N ILE A 247 -17.03 -9.14 -14.03
CA ILE A 247 -15.92 -9.94 -13.53
C ILE A 247 -15.70 -11.11 -14.47
N LEU A 248 -14.47 -11.27 -14.95
CA LEU A 248 -14.05 -12.38 -15.79
C LEU A 248 -13.10 -13.28 -15.01
N VAL A 249 -13.39 -14.57 -14.98
CA VAL A 249 -12.55 -15.58 -14.31
C VAL A 249 -12.14 -16.64 -15.35
N PRO A 250 -10.89 -16.59 -15.83
CA PRO A 250 -10.34 -17.66 -16.65
C PRO A 250 -10.28 -18.97 -15.85
N VAL A 251 -10.82 -20.04 -16.41
CA VAL A 251 -10.83 -21.37 -15.80
C VAL A 251 -10.44 -22.42 -16.83
N ASN A 252 -9.56 -23.34 -16.44
CA ASN A 252 -9.28 -24.53 -17.23
C ASN A 252 -9.95 -25.76 -16.61
N GLU A 253 -10.96 -26.32 -17.29
CA GLU A 253 -11.68 -27.53 -16.86
C GLU A 253 -10.74 -28.68 -16.49
N LYS A 254 -9.63 -28.85 -17.22
CA LYS A 254 -8.68 -29.95 -17.01
C LYS A 254 -7.88 -29.84 -15.70
N THR A 255 -7.86 -28.65 -15.09
CA THR A 255 -7.08 -28.38 -13.88
C THR A 255 -7.88 -28.49 -12.59
N LEU A 256 -9.21 -28.55 -12.69
CA LEU A 256 -10.13 -28.66 -11.56
C LEU A 256 -10.71 -30.07 -11.46
N LYS A 257 -11.18 -30.44 -10.27
CA LYS A 257 -11.94 -31.69 -10.12
C LYS A 257 -13.28 -31.53 -10.83
N SER A 258 -13.76 -32.59 -11.48
CA SER A 258 -15.04 -32.59 -12.22
C SER A 258 -16.23 -32.03 -11.41
N LYS A 259 -16.32 -32.37 -10.11
CA LYS A 259 -17.34 -31.83 -9.20
C LYS A 259 -17.20 -30.33 -8.97
N GLU A 260 -15.98 -29.84 -8.77
CA GLU A 260 -15.68 -28.41 -8.54
C GLU A 260 -16.03 -27.58 -9.77
N TYR A 261 -15.61 -28.03 -10.95
CA TYR A 261 -15.94 -27.38 -12.22
C TYR A 261 -17.46 -27.35 -12.48
N SER A 262 -18.16 -28.46 -12.23
CA SER A 262 -19.62 -28.54 -12.38
C SER A 262 -20.35 -27.56 -11.46
N LEU A 263 -19.87 -27.38 -10.22
CA LEU A 263 -20.43 -26.40 -9.29
C LEU A 263 -20.21 -24.96 -9.77
N LEU A 264 -19.00 -24.64 -10.26
CA LEU A 264 -18.70 -23.33 -10.82
C LEU A 264 -19.59 -23.02 -12.03
N LYS A 265 -19.69 -23.94 -12.99
CA LYS A 265 -20.48 -23.74 -14.22
C LYS A 265 -21.99 -23.58 -13.93
N ARG A 266 -22.49 -24.22 -12.87
CA ARG A 266 -23.89 -24.07 -12.45
C ARG A 266 -24.18 -22.71 -11.82
N GLU A 267 -23.21 -22.14 -11.10
CA GLU A 267 -23.36 -20.87 -10.39
C GLU A 267 -23.04 -19.65 -11.26
N PHE A 268 -22.05 -19.78 -12.15
CA PHE A 268 -21.49 -18.70 -12.95
C PHE A 268 -21.61 -19.04 -14.44
N PRO A 269 -22.30 -18.20 -15.25
CA PRO A 269 -22.43 -18.43 -16.68
C PRO A 269 -21.08 -18.32 -17.39
N THR A 270 -20.90 -19.05 -18.49
CA THR A 270 -19.73 -18.85 -19.35
C THR A 270 -19.95 -17.67 -20.29
N LEU A 271 -18.88 -16.93 -20.57
CA LEU A 271 -18.94 -15.78 -21.46
C LEU A 271 -19.30 -16.22 -22.89
N GLU A 272 -18.80 -17.36 -23.34
CA GLU A 272 -19.03 -17.89 -24.69
C GLU A 272 -20.49 -18.31 -24.89
N GLU A 273 -21.12 -18.97 -23.90
CA GLU A 273 -22.55 -19.31 -23.93
C GLU A 273 -23.41 -18.04 -23.97
N PHE A 274 -23.05 -17.01 -23.18
CA PHE A 274 -23.77 -15.74 -23.22
C PHE A 274 -23.63 -15.04 -24.58
N LEU A 275 -22.42 -14.97 -25.14
CA LEU A 275 -22.17 -14.29 -26.42
C LEU A 275 -22.79 -15.01 -27.63
N SER A 276 -22.95 -16.33 -27.57
CA SER A 276 -23.61 -17.12 -28.62
C SER A 276 -25.13 -16.99 -28.57
N SER A 277 -25.75 -16.94 -27.38
CA SER A 277 -27.20 -16.73 -27.23
C SER A 277 -27.70 -15.37 -27.73
N GLN A 278 -26.83 -14.37 -27.85
CA GLN A 278 -27.16 -13.02 -28.35
C GLN A 278 -27.04 -12.89 -29.89
N LYS A 279 -26.44 -13.89 -30.56
CA LYS A 279 -26.25 -13.88 -32.03
C LYS A 279 -27.35 -14.63 -32.79
N GLY A 280 -28.18 -15.40 -32.09
CA GLY A 280 -29.36 -16.11 -32.64
C GLY A 280 -30.63 -15.36 -32.31
#